data_AF-A0A844GZU2-F1
#
_entry.id   AF-A0A844GZU2-F1
#
_cell.length_a   1.000
_cell.length_b   1.000
_cell.length_c   1.000
_cell.angle_alpha   90.00
_cell.angle_beta   90.00
_cell.angle_gamma   90.00
#
_symmetry.space_group_name_H-M   'P 1'
#
loop_
_entity.id
_entity.type
_entity.pdbx_description
1 polymer ?
#
loop_
_entity_poly.entity_id
_entity_poly.type
_entity_poly.pdbx_seq_one_letter_code
_entity_poly.pdbx_strand_id
1 'polypeptide(L)'
;MLSRILQPLIKKQTLKVTMLGHAGVGKTSLLCAMYDQFDRIIGKTNLQLTPDDDTKTILDQRLKQLKESAQQNSIKIRGGLESTTTARTYNFDLGKTGVTPSIELQFQDYPGDYCVNENLQEVEKFIKESVAIIIAIDTPALIENNSQWHEELNQPQVIYDLFKSSFADLDSPKLVIFAPVKCEKYLRESTGENQLVTTIQEKYSNLLSFFRSDALVPHVAVVMTPVETLGSVDFSRVEEDQNHQPIFYFRKPNPNLFYEPKNSDQPLRYLLRFLLKLHLQKRKMSFLELIFMMLDRDKTFLNAMSEFSNGCRNNGAFTIFQGANLLTIN
;
A
#
# COMPACT_ATOMS: atom_id res chain seq x y z
N MET A 1 -30.97 16.88 27.17
CA MET A 1 -29.65 17.39 27.58
C MET A 1 -28.84 16.38 28.43
N LEU A 2 -29.22 15.08 28.42
CA LEU A 2 -28.59 14.02 29.23
C LEU A 2 -28.06 12.85 28.38
N SER A 3 -28.03 12.97 27.04
CA SER A 3 -27.51 11.93 26.13
C SER A 3 -26.05 12.14 25.69
N ARG A 4 -25.35 13.14 26.26
CA ARG A 4 -24.01 13.56 25.82
C ARG A 4 -22.89 13.34 26.83
N ILE A 5 -23.18 12.75 28.00
CA ILE A 5 -22.22 12.68 29.13
C ILE A 5 -21.72 11.26 29.42
N LEU A 6 -22.23 10.22 28.76
CA LEU A 6 -21.78 8.83 28.98
C LEU A 6 -21.74 8.02 27.67
N GLN A 7 -21.00 8.51 26.66
CA GLN A 7 -20.30 7.54 25.81
C GLN A 7 -18.99 7.26 26.54
N PRO A 8 -18.73 6.03 27.01
CA PRO A 8 -17.36 5.68 27.31
C PRO A 8 -16.55 5.99 26.05
N LEU A 9 -15.39 6.62 26.20
CA LEU A 9 -14.36 6.66 25.17
C LEU A 9 -14.07 5.20 24.82
N ILE A 10 -14.82 4.62 23.88
CA ILE A 10 -14.44 3.36 23.26
C ILE A 10 -13.23 3.76 22.44
N LYS A 11 -12.04 3.61 23.05
CA LYS A 11 -10.78 3.83 22.36
C LYS A 11 -10.78 2.89 21.16
N LYS A 12 -10.88 3.47 19.96
CA LYS A 12 -10.76 2.73 18.71
C LYS A 12 -9.46 1.95 18.74
N GLN A 13 -9.50 0.75 18.18
CA GLN A 13 -8.30 -0.05 18.09
C GLN A 13 -7.55 0.33 16.82
N THR A 14 -6.28 0.70 16.99
CA THR A 14 -5.43 1.17 15.90
C THR A 14 -4.69 0.00 15.26
N LEU A 15 -4.83 -0.15 13.95
CA LEU A 15 -4.05 -1.03 13.10
C LEU A 15 -3.04 -0.22 12.33
N LYS A 16 -1.75 -0.46 12.61
CA LYS A 16 -0.66 0.25 11.95
C LYS A 16 -0.30 -0.40 10.62
N VAL A 17 -0.09 0.42 9.60
CA VAL A 17 0.36 0.04 8.26
C VAL A 17 1.54 0.91 7.90
N THR A 18 2.69 0.30 7.58
CA THR A 18 3.89 1.05 7.19
C THR A 18 3.97 1.15 5.67
N MET A 19 4.27 2.34 5.14
CA MET A 19 4.57 2.55 3.72
C MET A 19 6.07 2.74 3.52
N LEU A 20 6.69 1.86 2.71
CA LEU A 20 8.11 1.85 2.40
C LEU A 20 8.37 2.13 0.92
N GLY A 21 9.56 2.62 0.62
CA GLY A 21 10.04 2.96 -0.72
C GLY A 21 10.81 4.27 -0.73
N HIS A 22 11.67 4.47 -1.72
CA HIS A 22 12.53 5.65 -1.82
C HIS A 22 11.72 6.95 -2.03
N ALA A 23 12.40 8.10 -2.01
CA ALA A 23 11.81 9.40 -2.30
C ALA A 23 11.34 9.44 -3.77
N GLY A 24 10.18 10.07 -4.03
CA GLY A 24 9.63 10.17 -5.39
C GLY A 24 9.08 8.88 -6.00
N VAL A 25 9.22 7.72 -5.35
CA VAL A 25 8.75 6.42 -5.88
C VAL A 25 7.24 6.42 -6.13
N GLY A 26 6.47 7.12 -5.29
CA GLY A 26 5.02 7.27 -5.42
C GLY A 26 4.18 6.84 -4.21
N LYS A 27 4.76 6.72 -3.00
CA LYS A 27 4.06 6.30 -1.77
C LYS A 27 2.81 7.14 -1.47
N THR A 28 2.96 8.45 -1.35
CA THR A 28 1.84 9.36 -1.06
C THR A 28 0.82 9.38 -2.20
N SER A 29 1.26 9.25 -3.45
CA SER A 29 0.35 9.15 -4.61
C SER A 29 -0.45 7.84 -4.61
N LEU A 30 0.17 6.73 -4.18
CA LEU A 30 -0.52 5.46 -3.96
C LEU A 30 -1.58 5.60 -2.87
N LEU A 31 -1.24 6.18 -1.71
CA LEU A 31 -2.21 6.41 -0.64
C LEU A 31 -3.36 7.34 -1.07
N CYS A 32 -3.06 8.36 -1.86
CA CYS A 32 -4.05 9.28 -2.41
C CYS A 32 -4.97 8.58 -3.42
N ALA A 33 -4.43 7.71 -4.29
CA ALA A 33 -5.21 6.89 -5.21
C ALA A 33 -6.05 5.82 -4.48
N MET A 34 -5.55 5.28 -3.37
CA MET A 34 -6.29 4.42 -2.46
C MET A 34 -7.49 5.19 -1.89
N TYR A 35 -7.26 6.39 -1.34
CA TYR A 35 -8.28 7.27 -0.79
C TYR A 35 -9.39 7.65 -1.80
N ASP A 36 -9.05 8.10 -3.02
CA ASP A 36 -10.06 8.44 -4.04
C ASP A 36 -10.88 7.21 -4.49
N GLN A 37 -10.28 6.01 -4.49
CA GLN A 37 -11.02 4.77 -4.79
C GLN A 37 -11.84 4.26 -3.60
N PHE A 38 -11.47 4.58 -2.36
CA PHE A 38 -12.28 4.24 -1.19
C PHE A 38 -13.66 4.86 -1.32
N ASP A 39 -13.77 6.17 -1.56
CA ASP A 39 -15.07 6.81 -1.73
C ASP A 39 -15.91 6.20 -2.88
N ARG A 40 -15.26 5.79 -3.97
CA ARG A 40 -15.94 5.24 -5.17
C ARG A 40 -16.35 3.77 -5.06
N ILE A 41 -15.55 2.96 -4.38
CA ILE A 41 -15.71 1.49 -4.32
C ILE A 41 -16.27 1.07 -2.96
N ILE A 42 -15.73 1.59 -1.86
CA ILE A 42 -16.21 1.27 -0.51
C ILE A 42 -17.63 1.82 -0.32
N GLY A 43 -17.94 3.00 -0.87
CA GLY A 43 -19.31 3.56 -0.85
C GLY A 43 -20.37 2.69 -1.54
N LYS A 44 -19.97 1.71 -2.37
CA LYS A 44 -20.88 0.72 -2.98
C LYS A 44 -21.07 -0.54 -2.12
N THR A 45 -20.32 -0.65 -1.03
CA THR A 45 -20.40 -1.73 -0.04
C THR A 45 -20.97 -1.19 1.27
N ASN A 46 -21.24 -2.07 2.24
CA ASN A 46 -21.65 -1.66 3.58
C ASN A 46 -20.46 -1.25 4.49
N LEU A 47 -19.32 -0.91 3.90
CA LEU A 47 -18.15 -0.39 4.63
C LEU A 47 -18.09 1.13 4.52
N GLN A 48 -17.49 1.75 5.54
CA GLN A 48 -17.04 3.14 5.48
C GLN A 48 -15.57 3.21 5.89
N LEU A 49 -14.86 4.12 5.24
CA LEU A 49 -13.48 4.43 5.57
C LEU A 49 -13.33 5.95 5.54
N THR A 50 -13.26 6.56 6.71
CA THR A 50 -13.34 8.02 6.84
C THR A 50 -12.01 8.57 7.36
N PRO A 51 -11.30 9.44 6.63
CA PRO A 51 -10.09 10.08 7.15
C PRO A 51 -10.41 11.03 8.31
N ASP A 52 -9.45 11.26 9.21
CA ASP A 52 -9.49 12.43 10.09
C ASP A 52 -9.33 13.75 9.31
N ASP A 53 -9.60 14.89 9.96
CA ASP A 53 -9.64 16.20 9.28
C ASP A 53 -8.28 16.59 8.66
N ASP A 54 -7.18 16.25 9.34
CA ASP A 54 -5.82 16.54 8.88
C ASP A 54 -5.45 15.67 7.68
N THR A 55 -5.69 14.36 7.78
CA THR A 55 -5.52 13.37 6.70
C THR A 55 -6.34 13.78 5.48
N LYS A 56 -7.61 14.14 5.68
CA LYS A 56 -8.51 14.57 4.62
C LYS A 56 -7.97 15.81 3.89
N THR A 57 -7.58 16.83 4.65
CA THR A 57 -7.07 18.09 4.09
C THR A 57 -5.85 17.85 3.21
N ILE A 58 -4.90 17.05 3.69
CA ILE A 58 -3.65 16.76 2.97
C ILE A 58 -3.94 15.92 1.72
N LEU A 59 -4.76 14.86 1.84
CA LEU A 59 -5.04 13.97 0.72
C LEU A 59 -5.92 14.63 -0.33
N ASP A 60 -6.87 15.49 0.03
CA ASP A 60 -7.67 16.27 -0.94
C ASP A 60 -6.78 17.23 -1.74
N GLN A 61 -5.81 17.89 -1.08
CA GLN A 61 -4.84 18.74 -1.77
C GLN A 61 -3.97 17.94 -2.72
N ARG A 62 -3.45 16.78 -2.30
CA ARG A 62 -2.65 15.92 -3.17
C ARG A 62 -3.47 15.36 -4.32
N LEU A 63 -4.73 15.00 -4.06
CA LEU A 63 -5.66 14.50 -5.07
C LEU A 63 -5.94 15.54 -6.15
N LYS A 64 -6.11 16.81 -5.74
CA LYS A 64 -6.23 17.92 -6.68
C LYS A 64 -5.00 18.02 -7.58
N GLN A 65 -3.79 17.97 -7.02
CA GLN A 65 -2.54 18.00 -7.79
C GLN A 65 -2.41 16.81 -8.76
N LEU A 66 -2.79 15.59 -8.33
CA LEU A 66 -2.80 14.42 -9.21
C LEU A 66 -3.81 14.57 -10.35
N LYS A 67 -5.01 15.09 -10.07
CA LYS A 67 -6.05 15.36 -11.07
C LYS A 67 -5.61 16.43 -12.07
N GLU A 68 -4.98 17.50 -11.62
CA GLU A 68 -4.41 18.55 -12.48
C GLU A 68 -3.26 18.02 -13.34
N SER A 69 -2.36 17.21 -12.77
CA SER A 69 -1.28 16.56 -13.51
C SER A 69 -1.84 15.63 -14.59
N ALA A 70 -2.86 14.85 -14.24
CA ALA A 70 -3.60 13.99 -15.16
C ALA A 70 -4.45 14.76 -16.18
N GLN A 71 -4.55 16.09 -16.15
CA GLN A 71 -5.13 16.87 -17.26
C GLN A 71 -4.10 17.19 -18.35
N GLN A 72 -2.81 17.20 -18.00
CA GLN A 72 -1.74 17.52 -18.94
C GLN A 72 -1.57 16.39 -19.98
N ASN A 73 -1.29 16.75 -21.23
CA ASN A 73 -1.02 15.77 -22.30
C ASN A 73 0.32 15.06 -22.11
N SER A 74 1.25 15.68 -21.38
CA SER A 74 2.54 15.11 -21.03
C SER A 74 2.93 15.52 -19.63
N ILE A 75 3.38 14.56 -18.83
CA ILE A 75 3.87 14.78 -17.47
C ILE A 75 5.37 14.44 -17.48
N LYS A 76 6.16 15.25 -16.79
CA LYS A 76 7.58 14.97 -16.56
C LYS A 76 7.78 14.77 -15.07
N ILE A 77 8.34 13.64 -14.68
CA ILE A 77 8.65 13.33 -13.29
C ILE A 77 10.16 13.13 -13.22
N ARG A 78 10.84 13.96 -12.43
CA ARG A 78 12.25 13.70 -12.11
C ARG A 78 12.32 12.63 -11.03
N GLY A 79 13.12 11.60 -11.23
CA GLY A 79 13.40 10.59 -10.20
C GLY A 79 13.94 11.26 -8.92
N GLY A 80 13.52 10.77 -7.76
CA GLY A 80 14.07 11.17 -6.45
C GLY A 80 13.72 12.56 -5.91
N LEU A 81 13.20 13.51 -6.71
CA LEU A 81 13.14 14.93 -6.32
C LEU A 81 11.83 15.41 -5.68
N GLU A 82 10.68 14.77 -5.92
CA GLU A 82 9.43 15.07 -5.19
C GLU A 82 9.37 14.25 -3.89
N SER A 83 10.06 14.72 -2.84
CA SER A 83 10.18 14.00 -1.57
C SER A 83 9.22 14.52 -0.49
N THR A 84 8.64 13.59 0.25
CA THR A 84 8.06 13.87 1.57
C THR A 84 9.22 14.17 2.52
N THR A 85 9.27 15.38 3.08
CA THR A 85 10.39 15.83 3.93
C THR A 85 10.28 15.39 5.39
N THR A 86 9.09 15.01 5.84
CA THR A 86 8.81 14.59 7.22
C THR A 86 7.96 13.34 7.25
N ALA A 87 8.20 12.46 8.22
CA ALA A 87 7.31 11.31 8.46
C ALA A 87 5.89 11.81 8.74
N ARG A 88 4.90 11.18 8.11
CA ARG A 88 3.50 11.56 8.21
C ARG A 88 2.64 10.36 8.53
N THR A 89 1.67 10.61 9.38
CA THR A 89 0.66 9.65 9.80
C THR A 89 -0.66 10.05 9.18
N TYR A 90 -1.33 9.09 8.54
CA TYR A 90 -2.65 9.25 7.96
C TYR A 90 -3.61 8.29 8.65
N ASN A 91 -4.61 8.81 9.35
CA ASN A 91 -5.56 8.01 10.12
C ASN A 91 -6.89 7.92 9.38
N PHE A 92 -7.43 6.70 9.32
CA PHE A 92 -8.72 6.43 8.72
C PHE A 92 -9.56 5.57 9.66
N ASP A 93 -10.75 6.03 9.95
CA ASP A 93 -11.76 5.28 10.67
C ASP A 93 -12.42 4.25 9.76
N LEU A 94 -12.23 2.97 10.08
CA LEU A 94 -12.86 1.85 9.40
C LEU A 94 -14.05 1.33 10.20
N GLY A 95 -15.19 1.19 9.53
CA GLY A 95 -16.39 0.63 10.14
C GLY A 95 -17.43 0.22 9.11
N LYS A 96 -18.63 -0.11 9.61
CA LYS A 96 -19.81 -0.27 8.76
C LYS A 96 -20.45 1.08 8.47
N THR A 97 -20.96 1.26 7.25
CA THR A 97 -21.68 2.46 6.83
C THR A 97 -22.82 2.79 7.80
N GLY A 98 -22.85 4.03 8.30
CA GLY A 98 -23.90 4.53 9.20
C GLY A 98 -23.76 4.06 10.65
N VAL A 99 -22.69 3.35 11.00
CA VAL A 99 -22.35 2.92 12.36
C VAL A 99 -21.08 3.63 12.80
N THR A 100 -20.93 3.91 14.09
CA THR A 100 -19.69 4.46 14.64
C THR A 100 -18.53 3.50 14.38
N PRO A 101 -17.45 3.95 13.70
CA PRO A 101 -16.26 3.13 13.46
C PRO A 101 -15.64 2.60 14.74
N SER A 102 -15.18 1.35 14.69
CA SER A 102 -14.56 0.64 15.82
C SER A 102 -13.06 0.42 15.63
N ILE A 103 -12.57 0.54 14.40
CA ILE A 103 -11.17 0.33 14.02
C ILE A 103 -10.63 1.62 13.40
N GLU A 104 -9.38 1.95 13.74
CA GLU A 104 -8.61 2.99 13.09
C GLU A 104 -7.48 2.33 12.29
N LEU A 105 -7.36 2.65 11.00
CA LEU A 105 -6.21 2.30 10.18
C LEU A 105 -5.23 3.48 10.18
N GLN A 106 -4.02 3.24 10.65
CA GLN A 106 -2.96 4.24 10.71
C GLN A 106 -1.90 3.92 9.66
N PHE A 107 -1.87 4.69 8.57
CA PHE A 107 -0.82 4.60 7.56
C PHE A 107 0.33 5.53 7.90
N GLN A 108 1.52 4.98 8.04
CA GLN A 108 2.74 5.73 8.30
C GLN A 108 3.57 5.83 7.01
N ASP A 109 3.65 7.03 6.45
CA ASP A 109 4.45 7.37 5.27
C ASP A 109 5.77 8.01 5.71
N TYR A 110 6.88 7.31 5.44
CA TYR A 110 8.22 7.80 5.76
C TYR A 110 8.88 8.51 4.56
N PRO A 111 9.66 9.57 4.79
CA PRO A 111 10.60 10.06 3.79
C PRO A 111 11.47 8.89 3.29
N GLY A 112 11.78 8.85 1.99
CA GLY A 112 12.63 7.79 1.45
C GLY A 112 13.97 7.69 2.16
N ASP A 113 14.53 8.84 2.51
CA ASP A 113 15.84 8.95 3.17
C ASP A 113 15.82 8.48 4.63
N TYR A 114 14.66 8.26 5.25
CA TYR A 114 14.60 7.70 6.61
C TYR A 114 15.02 6.23 6.66
N CYS A 115 14.99 5.54 5.52
CA CYS A 115 15.39 4.14 5.43
C CYS A 115 16.92 3.93 5.48
N VAL A 116 17.71 5.01 5.45
CA VAL A 116 19.18 4.98 5.38
C VAL A 116 19.88 5.88 6.41
N ASN A 117 19.14 6.58 7.27
CA ASN A 117 19.65 7.61 8.18
C ASN A 117 19.37 7.31 9.66
N GLU A 118 19.69 8.26 10.56
CA GLU A 118 19.57 8.15 12.03
C GLU A 118 18.16 7.74 12.53
N ASN A 119 17.12 7.90 11.71
CA ASN A 119 15.74 7.53 12.03
C ASN A 119 15.42 6.04 11.77
N LEU A 120 16.40 5.23 11.36
CA LEU A 120 16.23 3.81 11.04
C LEU A 120 15.52 3.03 12.16
N GLN A 121 15.92 3.26 13.42
CA GLN A 121 15.32 2.58 14.58
C GLN A 121 13.82 2.88 14.74
N GLU A 122 13.39 4.10 14.39
CA GLU A 122 11.98 4.48 14.42
C GLU A 122 11.19 3.73 13.33
N VAL A 123 11.75 3.66 12.11
CA VAL A 123 11.16 2.90 11.01
C VAL A 123 11.04 1.42 11.37
N GLU A 124 12.11 0.81 11.90
CA GLU A 124 12.12 -0.59 12.33
C GLU A 124 11.07 -0.86 13.42
N LYS A 125 10.95 0.03 14.41
CA LYS A 125 9.95 -0.08 15.47
C LYS A 125 8.54 -0.07 14.89
N PHE A 126 8.24 0.85 13.96
CA PHE A 126 6.92 0.87 13.33
C PHE A 126 6.67 -0.35 12.44
N ILE A 127 7.67 -0.85 11.71
CA ILE A 127 7.54 -2.11 10.95
C ILE A 127 7.17 -3.26 11.90
N LYS A 128 7.83 -3.37 13.06
CA LYS A 128 7.53 -4.38 14.09
C LYS A 128 6.11 -4.25 14.63
N GLU A 129 5.61 -3.04 14.83
CA GLU A 129 4.26 -2.79 15.35
C GLU A 129 3.16 -2.89 14.28
N SER A 130 3.51 -2.75 13.00
CA SER A 130 2.56 -2.76 11.88
C SER A 130 2.00 -4.14 11.58
N VAL A 131 0.71 -4.23 11.25
CA VAL A 131 0.07 -5.47 10.79
C VAL A 131 0.39 -5.75 9.32
N ALA A 132 0.61 -4.69 8.54
CA ALA A 132 0.96 -4.76 7.14
C ALA A 132 2.03 -3.73 6.75
N ILE A 133 2.83 -4.10 5.76
CA ILE A 133 3.87 -3.25 5.18
C ILE A 133 3.62 -3.17 3.67
N ILE A 134 3.47 -1.96 3.14
CA ILE A 134 3.29 -1.68 1.71
C ILE A 134 4.61 -1.16 1.16
N ILE A 135 5.19 -1.87 0.20
CA ILE A 135 6.43 -1.49 -0.49
C ILE A 135 6.03 -0.88 -1.83
N ALA A 136 6.07 0.44 -1.95
CA ALA A 136 5.84 1.11 -3.23
C ALA A 136 7.07 0.95 -4.13
N ILE A 137 6.85 0.59 -5.40
CA ILE A 137 7.92 0.33 -6.37
C ILE A 137 7.63 1.13 -7.64
N ASP A 138 8.58 1.97 -8.05
CA ASP A 138 8.54 2.68 -9.33
C ASP A 138 8.75 1.68 -10.47
N THR A 139 7.65 1.38 -11.17
CA THR A 139 7.64 0.38 -12.24
C THR A 139 8.48 0.79 -13.45
N PRO A 140 8.41 2.04 -13.96
CA PRO A 140 9.35 2.52 -14.97
C PRO A 140 10.81 2.31 -14.58
N ALA A 141 11.23 2.67 -13.37
CA ALA A 141 12.61 2.46 -12.93
C ALA A 141 12.97 0.96 -12.80
N LEU A 142 12.00 0.13 -12.46
CA LEU A 142 12.17 -1.33 -12.36
C LEU A 142 12.37 -1.99 -13.73
N ILE A 143 11.64 -1.56 -14.76
CA ILE A 143 11.57 -2.29 -16.04
C ILE A 143 12.41 -1.63 -17.14
N GLU A 144 12.39 -0.31 -17.25
CA GLU A 144 12.91 0.40 -18.42
C GLU A 144 14.45 0.39 -18.44
N ASN A 145 14.99 0.40 -19.66
CA ASN A 145 16.43 0.30 -19.95
C ASN A 145 17.17 -0.77 -19.15
N ASN A 146 16.63 -2.00 -19.12
CA ASN A 146 17.19 -3.14 -18.38
C ASN A 146 17.37 -2.85 -16.87
N SER A 147 16.38 -2.20 -16.26
CA SER A 147 16.38 -1.86 -14.84
C SER A 147 17.49 -0.89 -14.41
N GLN A 148 17.99 -0.03 -15.30
CA GLN A 148 19.13 0.87 -15.03
C GLN A 148 18.99 1.66 -13.71
N TRP A 149 17.79 2.17 -13.41
CA TRP A 149 17.52 3.02 -12.25
C TRP A 149 16.86 2.28 -11.09
N HIS A 150 16.76 0.94 -11.16
CA HIS A 150 16.09 0.16 -10.13
C HIS A 150 16.77 0.30 -8.76
N GLU A 151 18.09 0.12 -8.71
CA GLU A 151 18.84 0.19 -7.45
C GLU A 151 18.74 1.58 -6.80
N GLU A 152 18.79 2.64 -7.62
CA GLU A 152 18.72 4.02 -7.14
C GLU A 152 17.32 4.40 -6.64
N LEU A 153 16.27 4.11 -7.43
CA LEU A 153 14.93 4.62 -7.16
C LEU A 153 14.02 3.66 -6.39
N ASN A 154 14.35 2.38 -6.35
CA ASN A 154 13.58 1.37 -5.61
C ASN A 154 14.34 0.78 -4.42
N GLN A 155 15.67 0.94 -4.37
CA GLN A 155 16.54 0.58 -3.23
C GLN A 155 16.21 -0.79 -2.61
N PRO A 156 16.20 -1.88 -3.41
CA PRO A 156 15.79 -3.21 -2.95
C PRO A 156 16.63 -3.71 -1.77
N GLN A 157 17.94 -3.42 -1.77
CA GLN A 157 18.86 -3.82 -0.71
C GLN A 157 18.57 -3.10 0.62
N VAL A 158 18.27 -1.80 0.58
CA VAL A 158 17.90 -1.02 1.78
C VAL A 158 16.62 -1.59 2.41
N ILE A 159 15.62 -1.89 1.56
CA ILE A 159 14.37 -2.52 2.02
C ILE A 159 14.67 -3.90 2.61
N TYR A 160 15.52 -4.71 1.98
CA TYR A 160 15.93 -6.00 2.51
C TYR A 160 16.55 -5.90 3.90
N ASP A 161 17.49 -4.97 4.10
CA ASP A 161 18.18 -4.79 5.38
C ASP A 161 17.22 -4.35 6.48
N LEU A 162 16.26 -3.46 6.17
CA LEU A 162 15.16 -3.08 7.05
C LEU A 162 14.30 -4.27 7.50
N PHE A 163 13.94 -5.17 6.58
CA PHE A 163 13.17 -6.35 6.93
C PHE A 163 14.00 -7.34 7.75
N LYS A 164 15.28 -7.51 7.40
CA LYS A 164 16.19 -8.41 8.12
C LYS A 164 16.33 -8.02 9.60
N SER A 165 16.45 -6.72 9.89
CA SER A 165 16.52 -6.22 11.27
C SER A 165 15.15 -6.25 11.97
N SER A 166 14.08 -5.89 11.25
CA SER A 166 12.74 -5.77 11.84
C SER A 166 12.09 -7.12 12.11
N PHE A 167 12.39 -8.15 11.32
CA PHE A 167 11.74 -9.47 11.39
C PHE A 167 12.60 -10.53 12.09
N ALA A 168 13.77 -10.16 12.65
CA ALA A 168 14.65 -11.11 13.33
C ALA A 168 13.94 -11.87 14.47
N ASP A 169 13.10 -11.18 15.23
CA ASP A 169 12.34 -11.74 16.37
C ASP A 169 10.82 -11.62 16.11
N LEU A 170 10.37 -12.01 14.92
CA LEU A 170 8.98 -11.85 14.54
C LEU A 170 8.05 -12.71 15.42
N ASP A 171 7.22 -12.06 16.22
CA ASP A 171 6.31 -12.71 17.17
C ASP A 171 4.87 -12.83 16.65
N SER A 172 4.59 -12.25 15.49
CA SER A 172 3.25 -12.03 14.98
C SER A 172 3.17 -12.14 13.46
N PRO A 173 2.04 -12.64 12.92
CA PRO A 173 1.84 -12.64 11.48
C PRO A 173 1.85 -11.24 10.87
N LYS A 174 2.45 -11.12 9.68
CA LYS A 174 2.55 -9.86 8.92
C LYS A 174 2.09 -10.07 7.49
N LEU A 175 1.50 -9.02 6.92
CA LEU A 175 1.26 -8.92 5.48
C LEU A 175 2.29 -7.99 4.84
N VAL A 176 2.98 -8.45 3.81
CA VAL A 176 3.86 -7.63 2.97
C VAL A 176 3.24 -7.49 1.59
N ILE A 177 3.01 -6.26 1.16
CA ILE A 177 2.39 -5.91 -0.12
C ILE A 177 3.43 -5.22 -0.99
N PHE A 178 3.91 -5.91 -2.03
CA PHE A 178 4.62 -5.26 -3.13
C PHE A 178 3.58 -4.50 -3.95
N ALA A 179 3.68 -3.17 -3.98
CA ALA A 179 2.78 -2.29 -4.70
C ALA A 179 3.53 -1.54 -5.81
N PRO A 180 3.78 -2.18 -6.97
CA PRO A 180 4.25 -1.48 -8.15
C PRO A 180 3.28 -0.37 -8.52
N VAL A 181 3.80 0.85 -8.70
CA VAL A 181 3.03 2.04 -9.07
C VAL A 181 3.40 2.49 -10.48
N LYS A 182 2.62 3.42 -11.06
CA LYS A 182 2.81 3.87 -12.45
C LYS A 182 2.70 2.71 -13.47
N CYS A 183 1.77 1.79 -13.22
CA CYS A 183 1.64 0.54 -13.96
C CYS A 183 0.83 0.63 -15.28
N GLU A 184 0.35 1.82 -15.66
CA GLU A 184 -0.60 2.05 -16.76
C GLU A 184 -0.18 1.41 -18.10
N LYS A 185 1.11 1.48 -18.43
CA LYS A 185 1.68 0.84 -19.63
C LYS A 185 1.72 -0.69 -19.51
N TYR A 186 2.10 -1.19 -18.33
CA TYR A 186 2.54 -2.57 -18.11
C TYR A 186 1.39 -3.55 -17.89
N LEU A 187 0.21 -3.07 -17.48
CA LEU A 187 -0.97 -3.93 -17.25
C LEU A 187 -1.91 -4.04 -18.46
N ARG A 188 -1.55 -3.47 -19.62
CA ARG A 188 -2.39 -3.51 -20.82
C ARG A 188 -2.45 -4.89 -21.45
N GLU A 189 -1.33 -5.59 -21.40
CA GLU A 189 -1.11 -6.86 -22.08
C GLU A 189 -0.45 -7.85 -21.13
N SER A 190 -0.80 -9.13 -21.28
CA SER A 190 -0.25 -10.22 -20.46
C SER A 190 1.28 -10.31 -20.51
N THR A 191 1.91 -9.88 -21.59
CA THR A 191 3.37 -9.81 -21.74
C THR A 191 3.99 -8.83 -20.73
N GLY A 192 3.39 -7.64 -20.58
CA GLY A 192 3.81 -6.64 -19.59
C GLY A 192 3.53 -7.09 -18.16
N GLU A 193 2.40 -7.76 -17.92
CA GLU A 193 2.07 -8.35 -16.61
C GLU A 193 3.11 -9.39 -16.20
N ASN A 194 3.43 -10.32 -17.11
CA ASN A 194 4.43 -11.36 -16.87
C ASN A 194 5.81 -10.76 -16.63
N GLN A 195 6.22 -9.79 -17.46
CA GLN A 195 7.50 -9.09 -17.28
C GLN A 195 7.59 -8.45 -15.91
N LEU A 196 6.53 -7.77 -15.48
CA LEU A 196 6.47 -7.11 -14.17
C LEU A 196 6.64 -8.12 -13.02
N VAL A 197 5.93 -9.26 -13.07
CA VAL A 197 6.05 -10.32 -12.05
C VAL A 197 7.46 -10.90 -12.04
N THR A 198 8.01 -11.25 -13.20
CA THR A 198 9.35 -11.86 -13.29
C THR A 198 10.44 -10.92 -12.81
N THR A 199 10.37 -9.63 -13.17
CA THR A 199 11.39 -8.65 -12.76
C THR A 199 11.35 -8.42 -11.25
N ILE A 200 10.17 -8.40 -10.61
CA ILE A 200 10.10 -8.34 -9.14
C ILE A 200 10.70 -9.59 -8.50
N GLN A 201 10.37 -10.77 -9.01
CA GLN A 201 10.92 -12.03 -8.50
C GLN A 201 12.46 -12.06 -8.60
N GLU A 202 13.01 -11.54 -9.70
CA GLU A 202 14.45 -11.45 -9.92
C GLU A 202 15.09 -10.39 -9.01
N LYS A 203 14.64 -9.14 -9.09
CA LYS A 203 15.30 -7.99 -8.43
C LYS A 203 15.08 -7.95 -6.91
N TYR A 204 13.96 -8.48 -6.42
CA TYR A 204 13.69 -8.65 -4.99
C TYR A 204 13.91 -10.10 -4.51
N SER A 205 14.65 -10.91 -5.27
CA SER A 205 14.92 -12.32 -4.93
C SER A 205 15.48 -12.53 -3.52
N ASN A 206 16.42 -11.69 -3.08
CA ASN A 206 16.98 -11.75 -1.72
C ASN A 206 15.91 -11.56 -0.64
N LEU A 207 15.03 -10.56 -0.82
CA LEU A 207 13.93 -10.27 0.11
C LEU A 207 12.87 -11.37 0.11
N LEU A 208 12.46 -11.83 -1.08
CA LEU A 208 11.53 -12.94 -1.21
C LEU A 208 12.10 -14.24 -0.61
N SER A 209 13.39 -14.48 -0.75
CA SER A 209 14.06 -15.67 -0.18
C SER A 209 14.16 -15.57 1.33
N PHE A 210 14.43 -14.39 1.88
CA PHE A 210 14.38 -14.14 3.31
C PHE A 210 13.00 -14.43 3.90
N PHE A 211 11.93 -13.94 3.28
CA PHE A 211 10.56 -14.25 3.71
C PHE A 211 10.21 -15.74 3.65
N ARG A 212 10.87 -16.51 2.77
CA ARG A 212 10.73 -17.96 2.64
C ARG A 212 11.59 -18.77 3.62
N SER A 213 12.34 -18.13 4.51
CA SER A 213 13.05 -18.83 5.57
C SER A 213 12.08 -19.54 6.52
N ASP A 214 12.50 -20.68 7.07
CA ASP A 214 11.65 -21.53 7.94
C ASP A 214 11.02 -20.77 9.10
N ALA A 215 11.72 -19.77 9.65
CA ALA A 215 11.24 -18.94 10.74
C ALA A 215 10.10 -18.00 10.32
N LEU A 216 10.06 -17.56 9.06
CA LEU A 216 9.12 -16.53 8.59
C LEU A 216 7.95 -17.07 7.79
N VAL A 217 8.09 -18.20 7.09
CA VAL A 217 7.03 -18.82 6.29
C VAL A 217 5.68 -18.96 7.03
N PRO A 218 5.62 -19.36 8.32
CA PRO A 218 4.34 -19.50 9.03
C PRO A 218 3.65 -18.17 9.39
N HIS A 219 4.40 -17.06 9.30
CA HIS A 219 4.02 -15.76 9.84
C HIS A 219 3.84 -14.70 8.75
N VAL A 220 4.53 -14.80 7.62
CA VAL A 220 4.56 -13.73 6.62
C VAL A 220 3.74 -14.11 5.39
N ALA A 221 2.71 -13.33 5.08
CA ALA A 221 2.03 -13.37 3.79
C ALA A 221 2.67 -12.33 2.86
N VAL A 222 2.96 -12.70 1.61
CA VAL A 222 3.56 -11.78 0.64
C VAL A 222 2.73 -11.77 -0.62
N VAL A 223 2.30 -10.58 -1.03
CA VAL A 223 1.45 -10.37 -2.20
C VAL A 223 1.98 -9.24 -3.06
N MET A 224 1.56 -9.23 -4.32
CA MET A 224 1.83 -8.19 -5.29
C MET A 224 0.52 -7.60 -5.81
N THR A 225 0.37 -6.29 -5.65
CA THR A 225 -0.82 -5.55 -6.08
C THR A 225 -0.39 -4.34 -6.93
N PRO A 226 -0.20 -4.52 -8.25
CA PRO A 226 0.11 -3.43 -9.16
C PRO A 226 -0.99 -2.37 -9.18
N VAL A 227 -0.60 -1.09 -9.27
CA VAL A 227 -1.51 0.05 -9.24
C VAL A 227 -1.24 1.01 -10.41
N GLU A 228 -2.31 1.32 -11.14
CA GLU A 228 -2.35 2.44 -12.09
C GLU A 228 -2.68 3.70 -11.29
N THR A 229 -1.68 4.54 -11.04
CA THR A 229 -1.77 5.64 -10.07
C THR A 229 -2.57 6.83 -10.60
N LEU A 230 -2.45 7.12 -11.90
CA LEU A 230 -3.23 8.14 -12.59
C LEU A 230 -4.26 7.53 -13.54
N GLY A 231 -3.94 6.35 -14.10
CA GLY A 231 -4.79 5.58 -15.02
C GLY A 231 -5.05 6.22 -16.39
N SER A 232 -4.52 7.41 -16.62
CA SER A 232 -4.77 8.24 -17.81
C SER A 232 -3.52 8.57 -18.63
N VAL A 233 -2.34 8.17 -18.15
CA VAL A 233 -1.07 8.42 -18.82
C VAL A 233 -0.23 7.15 -18.86
N ASP A 234 0.54 6.97 -19.92
CA ASP A 234 1.48 5.88 -20.05
C ASP A 234 2.91 6.39 -19.92
N PHE A 235 3.80 5.56 -19.38
CA PHE A 235 5.22 5.77 -19.57
C PHE A 235 5.54 5.83 -21.07
N SER A 236 6.26 6.87 -21.49
CA SER A 236 6.62 7.11 -22.88
C SER A 236 8.11 6.89 -23.13
N ARG A 237 8.96 7.54 -22.34
CA ARG A 237 10.43 7.44 -22.43
C ARG A 237 11.07 7.99 -21.16
N VAL A 238 12.35 7.73 -21.03
CA VAL A 238 13.22 8.27 -20.00
C VAL A 238 14.36 9.02 -20.69
N GLU A 239 14.72 10.17 -20.15
CA GLU A 239 15.90 10.94 -20.56
C GLU A 239 16.75 11.17 -19.31
N GLU A 240 18.05 11.36 -19.47
CA GLU A 240 18.94 11.76 -18.37
C GLU A 240 19.13 13.28 -18.40
N ASP A 241 19.18 13.90 -17.22
CA ASP A 241 19.58 15.30 -17.10
C ASP A 241 21.11 15.46 -17.09
N GLN A 242 21.59 16.69 -16.88
CA GLN A 242 23.03 16.99 -16.87
C GLN A 242 23.83 16.24 -15.79
N ASN A 243 23.15 15.72 -14.76
CA ASN A 243 23.73 14.98 -13.65
C ASN A 243 23.48 13.47 -13.77
N HIS A 244 23.09 12.97 -14.96
CA HIS A 244 22.70 11.59 -15.20
C HIS A 244 21.47 11.11 -14.41
N GLN A 245 20.65 12.05 -13.91
CA GLN A 245 19.44 11.72 -13.17
C GLN A 245 18.27 11.46 -14.14
N PRO A 246 17.47 10.40 -13.93
CA PRO A 246 16.39 10.05 -14.85
C PRO A 246 15.21 11.03 -14.75
N ILE A 247 14.76 11.48 -15.92
CA ILE A 247 13.52 12.21 -16.14
C ILE A 247 12.56 11.28 -16.88
N PHE A 248 11.54 10.81 -16.17
CA PHE A 248 10.49 9.96 -16.74
C PHE A 248 9.42 10.83 -17.39
N TYR A 249 9.15 10.54 -18.66
CA TYR A 249 8.10 11.19 -19.42
C TYR A 249 6.90 10.27 -19.53
N PHE A 250 5.74 10.80 -19.15
CA PHE A 250 4.45 10.14 -19.32
C PHE A 250 3.63 10.92 -20.34
N ARG A 251 2.86 10.20 -21.16
CA ARG A 251 2.01 10.80 -22.19
C ARG A 251 0.60 10.25 -22.10
N LYS A 252 -0.39 11.09 -22.36
CA LYS A 252 -1.76 10.64 -22.56
C LYS A 252 -1.86 9.90 -23.89
N PRO A 253 -2.32 8.64 -23.92
CA PRO A 253 -2.61 7.96 -25.17
C PRO A 253 -3.86 8.56 -25.86
N ASN A 254 -4.77 9.17 -25.08
CA ASN A 254 -5.95 9.85 -25.58
C ASN A 254 -6.20 11.12 -24.73
N PRO A 255 -6.36 12.31 -25.34
CA PRO A 255 -6.55 13.57 -24.62
C PRO A 255 -7.85 13.61 -23.78
N ASN A 256 -8.83 12.78 -24.12
CA ASN A 256 -10.11 12.68 -23.41
C ASN A 256 -10.07 11.77 -22.17
N LEU A 257 -8.91 11.16 -21.87
CA LEU A 257 -8.75 10.41 -20.63
C LEU A 257 -8.53 11.38 -19.46
N PHE A 258 -9.26 11.13 -18.38
CA PHE A 258 -9.17 11.86 -17.12
C PHE A 258 -8.62 10.97 -16.03
N TYR A 259 -8.26 11.56 -14.90
CA TYR A 259 -7.81 10.85 -13.71
C TYR A 259 -8.78 9.70 -13.33
N GLU A 260 -8.31 8.47 -13.48
CA GLU A 260 -9.07 7.26 -13.24
C GLU A 260 -8.12 6.14 -12.77
N PRO A 261 -7.59 6.23 -11.54
CA PRO A 261 -6.68 5.22 -11.03
C PRO A 261 -7.37 3.85 -11.02
N LYS A 262 -6.61 2.79 -11.29
CA LYS A 262 -7.11 1.42 -11.27
C LYS A 262 -6.32 0.57 -10.30
N ASN A 263 -7.03 -0.37 -9.69
CA ASN A 263 -6.49 -1.37 -8.77
C ASN A 263 -5.93 -0.80 -7.46
N SER A 264 -6.05 0.51 -7.19
CA SER A 264 -5.62 1.11 -5.93
C SER A 264 -6.46 0.66 -4.73
N ASP A 265 -7.58 -0.02 -4.94
CA ASP A 265 -8.34 -0.69 -3.88
C ASP A 265 -7.71 -2.01 -3.41
N GLN A 266 -6.90 -2.66 -4.26
CA GLN A 266 -6.35 -4.00 -4.01
C GLN A 266 -5.47 -4.10 -2.76
N PRO A 267 -4.57 -3.14 -2.45
CA PRO A 267 -3.81 -3.17 -1.20
C PRO A 267 -4.71 -3.25 0.05
N LEU A 268 -5.79 -2.44 0.09
CA LEU A 268 -6.72 -2.48 1.21
C LEU A 268 -7.51 -3.79 1.23
N ARG A 269 -7.95 -4.32 0.08
CA ARG A 269 -8.66 -5.60 0.04
C ARG A 269 -7.82 -6.73 0.63
N TYR A 270 -6.53 -6.80 0.27
CA TYR A 270 -5.61 -7.78 0.84
C TYR A 270 -5.37 -7.57 2.34
N LEU A 271 -5.26 -6.31 2.80
CA LEU A 271 -5.19 -6.00 4.23
C LEU A 271 -6.43 -6.51 4.98
N LEU A 272 -7.64 -6.18 4.51
CA LEU A 272 -8.87 -6.63 5.17
C LEU A 272 -9.02 -8.15 5.10
N ARG A 273 -8.64 -8.78 3.98
CA ARG A 273 -8.62 -10.25 3.83
C ARG A 273 -7.71 -10.92 4.86
N PHE A 274 -6.52 -10.37 5.04
CA PHE A 274 -5.55 -10.85 6.02
C PHE A 274 -6.09 -10.71 7.46
N LEU A 275 -6.67 -9.55 7.80
CA LEU A 275 -7.27 -9.31 9.12
C LEU A 275 -8.42 -10.28 9.42
N LEU A 276 -9.30 -10.51 8.45
CA LEU A 276 -10.38 -11.50 8.57
C LEU A 276 -9.83 -12.90 8.82
N LYS A 277 -8.76 -13.28 8.11
CA LYS A 277 -8.15 -14.59 8.30
C LYS A 277 -7.56 -14.75 9.69
N LEU A 278 -6.86 -13.75 10.20
CA LEU A 278 -6.32 -13.77 11.57
C LEU A 278 -7.43 -13.86 12.61
N HIS A 279 -8.53 -13.13 12.39
CA HIS A 279 -9.73 -13.18 13.23
C HIS A 279 -10.34 -14.60 13.27
N LEU A 280 -10.58 -15.20 12.11
CA LEU A 280 -11.18 -16.54 11.99
C LEU A 280 -10.31 -17.65 12.59
N GLN A 281 -8.99 -17.52 12.50
CA GLN A 281 -8.06 -18.48 13.11
C GLN A 281 -7.89 -18.28 14.62
N LYS A 282 -8.50 -17.23 15.20
CA LYS A 282 -8.30 -16.82 16.60
C LYS A 282 -6.83 -16.79 17.00
N ARG A 283 -5.94 -16.39 16.06
CA ARG A 283 -4.51 -16.27 16.37
C ARG A 283 -4.37 -15.22 17.48
N LYS A 284 -3.89 -15.65 18.64
CA LYS A 284 -3.71 -14.78 19.79
C LYS A 284 -2.57 -13.82 19.49
N MET A 285 -2.93 -12.57 19.25
CA MET A 285 -2.01 -11.43 19.32
C MET A 285 -2.60 -10.49 20.34
N SER A 286 -1.85 -10.18 21.40
CA SER A 286 -2.33 -9.37 22.53
C SER A 286 -2.98 -8.05 22.09
N PHE A 287 -2.48 -7.43 21.01
CA PHE A 287 -3.06 -6.19 20.49
C PHE A 287 -4.24 -6.39 19.50
N LEU A 288 -4.36 -7.54 18.82
CA LEU A 288 -5.50 -7.83 17.94
C LEU A 288 -6.68 -8.47 18.70
N GLU A 289 -6.47 -9.04 19.88
CA GLU A 289 -7.54 -9.64 20.69
C GLU A 289 -8.70 -8.67 20.90
N LEU A 290 -8.40 -7.40 21.19
CA LEU A 290 -9.43 -6.38 21.38
C LEU A 290 -10.14 -6.01 20.08
N ILE A 291 -9.43 -6.03 18.94
CA ILE A 291 -10.04 -5.84 17.60
C ILE A 291 -11.00 -6.99 17.30
N PHE A 292 -10.57 -8.22 17.52
CA PHE A 292 -11.39 -9.40 17.26
C PHE A 292 -12.60 -9.47 18.17
N MET A 293 -12.47 -9.04 19.44
CA MET A 293 -13.63 -8.87 20.32
C MET A 293 -14.64 -7.83 19.82
N MET A 294 -14.18 -6.75 19.18
CA MET A 294 -15.08 -5.77 18.55
C MET A 294 -15.73 -6.32 17.28
N LEU A 295 -14.96 -7.02 16.44
CA LEU A 295 -15.48 -7.66 15.23
C LEU A 295 -16.53 -8.75 15.56
N ASP A 296 -16.30 -9.57 16.59
CA ASP A 296 -17.25 -10.60 17.04
C ASP A 296 -18.60 -10.01 17.47
N ARG A 297 -18.60 -8.76 17.98
CA ARG A 297 -19.81 -8.04 18.37
C ARG A 297 -20.56 -7.44 17.19
N ASP A 298 -19.89 -7.24 16.05
CA ASP A 298 -20.46 -6.65 14.84
C ASP A 298 -20.31 -7.59 13.63
N LYS A 299 -21.16 -8.62 13.60
CA LYS A 299 -21.27 -9.55 12.46
C LYS A 299 -21.53 -8.84 11.13
N THR A 300 -22.20 -7.68 11.17
CA THR A 300 -22.51 -6.96 9.93
C THR A 300 -21.30 -6.25 9.36
N PHE A 301 -20.44 -5.70 10.21
CA PHE A 301 -19.14 -5.17 9.82
C PHE A 301 -18.21 -6.28 9.31
N LEU A 302 -18.17 -7.45 9.97
CA LEU A 302 -17.45 -8.62 9.48
C LEU A 302 -17.91 -9.07 8.08
N ASN A 303 -19.22 -9.13 7.85
CA ASN A 303 -19.76 -9.48 6.54
C ASN A 303 -19.37 -8.45 5.46
N ALA A 304 -19.43 -7.16 5.79
CA ALA A 304 -19.02 -6.08 4.88
C ALA A 304 -17.52 -6.14 4.55
N MET A 305 -16.68 -6.41 5.55
CA MET A 305 -15.24 -6.68 5.36
C MET A 305 -15.03 -7.88 4.45
N SER A 306 -15.76 -8.98 4.67
CA SER A 306 -15.68 -10.20 3.87
C SER A 306 -16.05 -9.95 2.41
N GLU A 307 -17.19 -9.29 2.17
CA GLU A 307 -17.67 -8.91 0.84
C GLU A 307 -16.64 -8.06 0.08
N PHE A 308 -16.09 -7.03 0.74
CA PHE A 308 -15.04 -6.21 0.12
C PHE A 308 -13.75 -7.00 -0.13
N SER A 309 -13.34 -7.86 0.80
CA SER A 309 -12.12 -8.67 0.66
C SER A 309 -12.22 -9.72 -0.46
N ASN A 310 -13.43 -10.19 -0.81
CA ASN A 310 -13.65 -11.14 -1.90
C ASN A 310 -13.30 -10.57 -3.28
N GLY A 311 -13.20 -9.25 -3.42
CA GLY A 311 -12.73 -8.60 -4.65
C GLY A 311 -11.21 -8.60 -4.84
N CYS A 312 -10.44 -9.32 -4.01
CA CYS A 312 -9.00 -9.51 -4.23
C CYS A 312 -8.74 -10.22 -5.57
N ARG A 313 -8.00 -9.57 -6.46
CA ARG A 313 -7.49 -10.19 -7.68
C ARG A 313 -6.29 -11.09 -7.35
N ASN A 314 -6.18 -12.22 -8.05
CA ASN A 314 -5.12 -13.21 -7.87
C ASN A 314 -4.66 -13.83 -9.20
N ASN A 315 -4.80 -13.09 -10.30
CA ASN A 315 -4.45 -13.48 -11.65
C ASN A 315 -3.57 -12.41 -12.33
N GLY A 316 -2.92 -12.77 -13.44
CA GLY A 316 -2.02 -11.88 -14.17
C GLY A 316 -0.91 -11.35 -13.26
N ALA A 317 -0.76 -10.03 -13.20
CA ALA A 317 0.23 -9.39 -12.33
C ALA A 317 -0.14 -9.36 -10.83
N PHE A 318 -1.34 -9.81 -10.43
CA PHE A 318 -1.75 -9.94 -9.03
C PHE A 318 -1.35 -11.29 -8.47
N THR A 319 -0.21 -11.34 -7.77
CA THR A 319 0.43 -12.60 -7.36
C THR A 319 0.48 -12.73 -5.84
N ILE A 320 0.20 -13.92 -5.32
CA ILE A 320 0.53 -14.31 -3.94
C ILE A 320 1.87 -15.05 -3.99
N PHE A 321 2.95 -14.42 -3.53
CA PHE A 321 4.29 -15.02 -3.54
C PHE A 321 4.48 -16.04 -2.42
N GLN A 322 3.83 -15.85 -1.26
CA GLN A 322 3.75 -16.84 -0.19
C GLN A 322 2.60 -16.55 0.78
N GLY A 323 2.33 -17.49 1.69
CA GLY A 323 1.39 -17.29 2.80
C GLY A 323 -0.08 -17.28 2.38
N ALA A 324 -0.44 -18.00 1.31
CA ALA A 324 -1.84 -18.12 0.87
C ALA A 324 -2.77 -18.65 1.98
N ASN A 325 -2.25 -19.49 2.89
CA ASN A 325 -2.94 -19.96 4.09
C ASN A 325 -3.29 -18.85 5.09
N LEU A 326 -2.60 -17.70 5.04
CA LEU A 326 -2.87 -16.50 5.84
C LEU A 326 -3.84 -15.53 5.14
N LEU A 327 -4.27 -15.84 3.92
CA LEU A 327 -5.18 -15.00 3.12
C LEU A 327 -6.47 -15.74 2.76
N THR A 328 -6.46 -17.07 2.70
CA THR A 328 -7.61 -17.84 2.25
C THR A 328 -8.71 -17.92 3.33
N ILE A 329 -9.84 -17.27 3.06
CA ILE A 329 -11.06 -17.33 3.87
C ILE A 329 -11.87 -18.51 3.30
N ASN A 330 -11.78 -19.68 3.94
CA ASN A 330 -12.59 -20.86 3.60
C ASN A 330 -13.80 -20.94 4.52
#